data_AF-A0A659XYE3-F1
#
_entry.id   AF-A0A659XYE3-F1
#
_cell.length_a   1.000
_cell.length_b   1.000
_cell.length_c   1.000
_cell.angle_alpha   90.00
_cell.angle_beta   90.00
_cell.angle_gamma   90.00
#
_symmetry.space_group_name_H-M   'P 1'
#
loop_
_entity.id
_entity.type
_entity.pdbx_description
1 polymer ?
#
loop_
_entity_poly.entity_id
_entity_poly.type
_entity_poly.pdbx_seq_one_letter_code
_entity_poly.pdbx_strand_id
1 'polypeptide(L)'
;GFQFVEKHAWLDSGISYHMGVDGISMLFVILTTFLMPLCILASWDAIEKRVKAYMIAFLILETLMIGVFCALDIVLFYVFFEGGLIPMFIIIGVWGGKRRVYASFKFFLYTLAGSVLMLLAIMAMFF
;
A
#
# COMPACT_ATOMS: atom_id res chain seq x y z
N GLY A 1 9.61 -20.44 -8.59
CA GLY A 1 10.66 -19.48 -8.21
C GLY A 1 10.21 -18.09 -8.59
N PHE A 2 10.84 -17.05 -8.02
CA PHE A 2 10.53 -15.66 -8.33
C PHE A 2 10.95 -15.29 -9.75
N GLN A 3 10.11 -14.54 -10.45
CA GLN A 3 10.32 -14.01 -11.80
C GLN A 3 10.36 -12.48 -11.75
N PHE A 4 10.96 -11.85 -12.77
CA PHE A 4 11.17 -10.39 -12.82
C PHE A 4 11.85 -9.84 -11.57
N VAL A 5 12.94 -10.49 -11.15
CA VAL A 5 13.66 -10.11 -9.93
C VAL A 5 14.58 -8.93 -10.22
N GLU A 6 14.32 -7.81 -9.54
CA GLU A 6 15.19 -6.64 -9.52
C GLU A 6 15.82 -6.55 -8.13
N LYS A 7 17.16 -6.55 -8.09
CA LYS A 7 17.92 -6.42 -6.84
C LYS A 7 18.93 -5.30 -6.96
N HIS A 8 18.69 -4.22 -6.25
CA HIS A 8 19.61 -3.09 -6.15
C HIS A 8 20.00 -2.86 -4.69
N ALA A 9 21.27 -2.54 -4.44
CA ALA A 9 21.70 -2.13 -3.10
C ALA A 9 21.06 -0.77 -2.79
N TRP A 10 20.30 -0.70 -1.70
CA TRP A 10 19.63 0.54 -1.32
C TRP A 10 20.34 1.22 -0.14
N LEU A 11 20.66 0.45 0.91
CA LEU A 11 21.42 0.91 2.06
C LEU A 11 22.62 -0.03 2.29
N ASP A 12 23.74 0.55 2.74
CA ASP A 12 24.99 -0.17 3.05
C ASP A 12 24.86 -1.14 4.24
N SER A 13 23.70 -1.16 4.91
CA SER A 13 23.38 -1.99 6.07
C SER A 13 22.73 -3.35 5.73
N GLY A 14 22.87 -3.83 4.50
CA GLY A 14 22.31 -5.12 4.06
C GLY A 14 20.83 -5.06 3.63
N ILE A 15 20.22 -3.87 3.57
CA ILE A 15 18.87 -3.68 3.04
C ILE A 15 18.97 -3.45 1.53
N SER A 16 18.29 -4.30 0.77
CA SER A 16 18.29 -4.21 -0.68
C SER A 16 16.90 -3.88 -1.21
N TYR A 17 16.85 -3.08 -2.26
CA TYR A 17 15.65 -2.98 -3.08
C TYR A 17 15.51 -4.29 -3.85
N HIS A 18 14.89 -5.28 -3.22
CA HIS A 18 14.65 -6.60 -3.79
C HIS A 18 13.17 -6.78 -4.07
N MET A 19 12.84 -6.77 -5.35
CA MET A 19 11.48 -6.95 -5.85
C MET A 19 11.43 -8.20 -6.72
N GLY A 20 10.33 -8.93 -6.67
CA GLY A 20 10.11 -10.09 -7.51
C GLY A 20 8.67 -10.56 -7.44
N VAL A 21 8.24 -11.31 -8.45
CA VAL A 21 6.89 -11.84 -8.54
C VAL A 21 6.94 -13.36 -8.47
N ASP A 22 6.26 -13.97 -7.51
CA ASP A 22 5.98 -15.41 -7.53
C ASP A 22 4.56 -15.72 -8.04
N GLY A 23 4.21 -17.01 -8.06
CA GLY A 23 2.89 -17.44 -8.50
C GLY A 23 1.75 -16.93 -7.64
N ILE A 24 1.99 -16.59 -6.36
CA ILE A 24 0.95 -16.09 -5.44
C ILE A 24 0.83 -14.57 -5.57
N SER A 25 1.94 -13.84 -5.53
CA SER A 25 2.03 -12.40 -5.78
C SER A 25 1.40 -12.03 -7.11
N MET A 26 1.61 -12.82 -8.17
CA MET A 26 0.99 -12.56 -9.47
C MET A 26 -0.54 -12.50 -9.39
N LEU A 27 -1.17 -13.42 -8.63
CA LEU A 27 -2.63 -13.43 -8.48
C LEU A 27 -3.12 -12.15 -7.80
N PHE A 28 -2.42 -11.68 -6.77
CA PHE A 28 -2.78 -10.45 -6.06
C PHE A 28 -2.52 -9.18 -6.87
N VAL A 29 -1.46 -9.14 -7.67
CA VAL A 29 -1.17 -8.02 -8.58
C VAL A 29 -2.26 -7.91 -9.66
N ILE A 30 -2.63 -9.03 -10.29
CA ILE A 30 -3.71 -9.06 -11.29
C ILE A 30 -5.04 -8.67 -10.63
N LEU A 31 -5.33 -9.18 -9.44
CA LEU A 31 -6.55 -8.81 -8.71
C LEU A 31 -6.61 -7.32 -8.41
N THR A 32 -5.51 -6.73 -7.94
CA THR A 32 -5.43 -5.30 -7.58
C THR A 32 -5.61 -4.42 -8.82
N THR A 33 -4.89 -4.72 -9.90
CA THR A 33 -4.99 -3.99 -11.17
C THR A 33 -6.35 -4.17 -11.86
N PHE A 34 -7.01 -5.31 -11.68
CA PHE A 34 -8.36 -5.53 -12.20
C PHE A 34 -9.44 -4.79 -11.40
N LEU A 35 -9.31 -4.74 -10.08
CA LEU A 35 -10.26 -4.04 -9.21
C LEU A 35 -10.15 -2.52 -9.35
N MET A 36 -8.97 -1.98 -9.65
CA MET A 36 -8.75 -0.52 -9.71
C MET A 36 -9.68 0.20 -10.70
N PRO A 37 -9.79 -0.19 -11.99
CA PRO A 37 -10.76 0.39 -12.92
C PRO A 37 -12.21 0.22 -12.45
N LEU A 38 -12.55 -0.92 -11.85
CA LEU A 38 -13.91 -1.18 -11.34
C LEU A 38 -14.27 -0.24 -10.20
N CYS A 39 -13.34 0.03 -9.27
CA CYS A 39 -13.53 1.00 -8.20
C CYS A 39 -13.69 2.43 -8.74
N ILE A 40 -12.93 2.79 -9.78
CA ILE A 40 -13.03 4.10 -10.44
C ILE A 40 -14.41 4.24 -11.14
N LEU A 41 -14.87 3.20 -11.83
CA LEU A 41 -16.18 3.21 -12.48
C LEU A 41 -17.33 3.27 -11.47
N ALA A 42 -17.24 2.54 -10.36
CA ALA A 42 -18.25 2.56 -9.30
C ALA A 42 -18.34 3.91 -8.57
N SER A 43 -17.27 4.71 -8.60
CA SER A 43 -17.21 6.03 -7.95
C SER A 43 -17.61 7.19 -8.86
N TRP A 44 -18.00 6.91 -10.11
CA TRP A 44 -18.32 7.92 -11.13
C TRP A 44 -19.39 8.94 -10.67
N ASP A 45 -20.50 8.45 -10.12
CA ASP A 45 -21.59 9.32 -9.63
C ASP A 45 -21.37 9.80 -8.19
N ALA A 46 -20.47 9.15 -7.44
CA ALA A 46 -20.26 9.46 -6.03
C ALA A 46 -19.26 10.62 -5.81
N ILE A 47 -18.35 10.85 -6.76
CA ILE A 47 -17.22 11.78 -6.61
C ILE A 47 -17.35 12.94 -7.59
N GLU A 48 -18.06 13.99 -7.19
CA GLU A 48 -18.22 15.20 -8.01
C GLU A 48 -17.16 16.28 -7.71
N LYS A 49 -16.53 16.21 -6.52
CA LYS A 49 -15.57 17.22 -6.05
C LYS A 49 -14.14 16.70 -6.07
N ARG A 50 -13.24 17.49 -6.66
CA ARG A 50 -11.78 17.23 -6.71
C ARG A 50 -11.42 15.86 -7.32
N VAL A 51 -12.09 15.47 -8.40
CA VAL A 51 -11.89 14.18 -9.11
C VAL A 51 -10.42 13.90 -9.41
N LYS A 52 -9.66 14.90 -9.87
CA LYS A 52 -8.22 14.75 -10.16
C LYS A 52 -7.41 14.27 -8.95
N ALA A 53 -7.66 14.84 -7.77
CA ALA A 53 -6.94 14.46 -6.55
C ALA A 53 -7.35 13.06 -6.07
N TYR A 54 -8.61 12.69 -6.27
CA TYR A 54 -9.11 11.35 -5.96
C TYR A 54 -8.46 10.28 -6.86
N MET A 55 -8.39 10.54 -8.17
CA MET A 55 -7.71 9.64 -9.13
C MET A 55 -6.21 9.49 -8.81
N ILE A 56 -5.51 10.59 -8.51
CA ILE A 56 -4.09 10.53 -8.12
C ILE A 56 -3.91 9.70 -6.84
N ALA A 57 -4.77 9.89 -5.83
CA ALA A 57 -4.69 9.11 -4.60
C ALA A 57 -4.92 7.61 -4.84
N PHE A 58 -5.86 7.24 -5.71
CA PHE A 58 -6.13 5.85 -6.08
C PHE A 58 -4.96 5.20 -6.85
N LEU A 59 -4.33 5.91 -7.79
CA LEU A 59 -3.17 5.41 -8.53
C LEU A 59 -1.93 5.25 -7.64
N ILE A 60 -1.71 6.19 -6.71
CA ILE A 60 -0.63 6.06 -5.71
C ILE A 60 -0.90 4.85 -4.81
N LEU A 61 -2.16 4.69 -4.36
CA LEU A 61 -2.56 3.53 -3.56
C LEU A 61 -2.31 2.22 -4.31
N GLU A 62 -2.70 2.13 -5.59
CA GLU A 62 -2.46 0.98 -6.46
C GLU A 62 -0.98 0.62 -6.51
N THR A 63 -0.13 1.62 -6.80
CA THR A 63 1.31 1.43 -6.95
C THR A 63 1.93 0.90 -5.66
N LEU A 64 1.52 1.44 -4.51
CA LEU A 64 2.01 1.00 -3.21
C LEU A 64 1.53 -0.43 -2.87
N MET A 65 0.27 -0.76 -3.15
CA MET A 65 -0.27 -2.11 -2.93
C MET A 65 0.43 -3.16 -3.80
N ILE A 66 0.68 -2.85 -5.08
CA ILE A 66 1.49 -3.72 -5.95
C ILE A 66 2.90 -3.86 -5.36
N GLY A 67 3.48 -2.77 -4.86
CA GLY A 67 4.77 -2.77 -4.17
C GLY A 67 4.83 -3.73 -2.98
N VAL A 68 3.78 -3.77 -2.15
CA VAL A 68 3.66 -4.71 -1.02
C VAL A 68 3.71 -6.17 -1.47
N PHE A 69 3.03 -6.52 -2.57
CA PHE A 69 3.01 -7.90 -3.05
C PHE A 69 4.29 -8.34 -3.78
N CYS A 70 5.04 -7.38 -4.32
CA CYS A 70 6.29 -7.64 -5.04
C CYS A 70 7.54 -7.54 -4.16
N ALA A 71 7.45 -6.95 -2.96
CA ALA A 71 8.60 -6.79 -2.08
C ALA A 71 9.04 -8.13 -1.47
N LEU A 72 10.31 -8.48 -1.67
CA LEU A 72 10.93 -9.69 -1.10
C LEU A 72 11.83 -9.38 0.10
N ASP A 73 12.25 -8.13 0.26
CA ASP A 73 12.94 -7.65 1.47
C ASP A 73 11.89 -7.18 2.50
N ILE A 74 12.02 -7.63 3.75
CA ILE A 74 11.05 -7.36 4.81
C ILE A 74 10.98 -5.87 5.19
N VAL A 75 12.09 -5.14 5.06
CA VAL A 75 12.12 -3.70 5.33
C VAL A 75 11.42 -2.96 4.19
N LEU A 76 11.68 -3.37 2.95
CA LEU A 76 11.00 -2.81 1.78
C LEU A 76 9.49 -3.06 1.82
N PHE A 77 9.08 -4.28 2.22
CA PHE A 77 7.69 -4.63 2.48
C PHE A 77 7.06 -3.69 3.52
N TYR A 78 7.74 -3.46 4.66
CA TYR A 78 7.26 -2.57 5.70
C TYR A 78 7.05 -1.13 5.19
N VAL A 79 7.99 -0.61 4.39
CA VAL A 79 7.91 0.73 3.82
C VAL A 79 6.71 0.87 2.87
N PHE A 80 6.48 -0.10 1.98
CA PHE A 80 5.30 -0.09 1.11
C PHE A 80 3.99 -0.24 1.90
N PHE A 81 3.99 -1.09 2.92
CA PHE A 81 2.83 -1.34 3.78
C PHE A 81 2.40 -0.07 4.53
N GLU A 82 3.35 0.61 5.19
CA GLU A 82 3.10 1.89 5.86
C GLU A 82 2.77 3.01 4.88
N GLY A 83 3.48 3.06 3.75
CA GLY A 83 3.26 4.05 2.70
C GLY A 83 1.82 4.01 2.19
N GLY A 84 1.24 2.81 2.04
CA GLY A 84 -0.15 2.61 1.61
C GLY A 84 -1.20 3.23 2.54
N LEU A 85 -0.87 3.44 3.82
CA LEU A 85 -1.78 4.06 4.79
C LEU A 85 -2.02 5.54 4.49
N ILE A 86 -1.06 6.24 3.89
CA ILE A 86 -1.17 7.68 3.62
C ILE A 86 -2.26 7.97 2.58
N PRO A 87 -2.29 7.35 1.38
CA PRO A 87 -3.40 7.51 0.45
C PRO A 87 -4.74 7.08 1.04
N MET A 88 -4.79 5.94 1.76
CA MET A 88 -6.04 5.46 2.37
C MET A 88 -6.59 6.48 3.38
N PHE A 89 -5.74 7.06 4.22
CA PHE A 89 -6.12 8.10 5.17
C PHE A 89 -6.72 9.33 4.47
N ILE A 90 -6.11 9.78 3.38
CA ILE A 90 -6.58 10.93 2.59
C ILE A 90 -7.91 10.60 1.90
N ILE A 91 -8.03 9.42 1.29
CA ILE A 91 -9.25 8.97 0.59
C ILE A 91 -10.43 8.96 1.57
N ILE A 92 -10.26 8.32 2.73
CA ILE A 92 -11.30 8.25 3.76
C ILE A 92 -11.59 9.65 4.30
N GLY A 93 -10.58 10.46 4.60
CA GLY A 93 -10.74 11.77 5.23
C GLY A 93 -11.42 12.82 4.36
N VAL A 94 -11.17 12.81 3.04
CA VAL A 94 -11.71 13.82 2.11
C VAL A 94 -13.00 13.34 1.44
N TRP A 95 -13.06 12.10 0.96
CA TRP A 95 -14.20 11.57 0.19
C TRP A 95 -15.04 10.55 0.95
N GLY A 96 -14.70 10.22 2.20
CA GLY A 96 -15.53 9.36 3.05
C GLY A 96 -16.85 10.01 3.45
N GLY A 97 -17.72 9.21 4.07
CA GLY A 97 -19.08 9.60 4.46
C GLY A 97 -19.18 10.55 5.67
N LYS A 98 -20.35 10.57 6.33
CA LYS A 98 -20.73 11.55 7.37
C LYS A 98 -19.71 11.73 8.51
N ARG A 99 -18.99 10.67 8.91
CA ARG A 99 -17.98 10.69 10.00
C ARG A 99 -16.56 10.44 9.50
N ARG A 100 -16.24 10.93 8.30
CA ARG A 100 -14.97 10.70 7.59
C ARG A 100 -13.70 10.98 8.40
N VAL A 101 -13.62 12.12 9.11
CA VAL A 101 -12.44 12.48 9.90
C VAL A 101 -12.23 11.47 11.04
N TYR A 102 -13.29 11.16 11.77
CA TYR A 102 -13.23 10.17 12.85
C TYR A 102 -12.86 8.77 12.33
N ALA A 103 -13.41 8.38 11.17
CA ALA A 103 -13.11 7.11 10.52
C ALA A 103 -11.65 7.03 10.04
N SER A 104 -11.12 8.10 9.44
CA SER A 104 -9.74 8.11 8.93
C SER A 104 -8.73 8.02 10.07
N PHE A 105 -8.94 8.76 11.17
CA PHE A 105 -8.07 8.66 12.36
C PHE A 105 -8.13 7.29 13.01
N LYS A 106 -9.31 6.67 13.12
CA LYS A 106 -9.43 5.30 13.64
C LYS A 106 -8.72 4.28 12.76
N PHE A 107 -8.95 4.35 11.44
CA PHE A 107 -8.27 3.48 10.49
C PHE A 107 -6.75 3.59 10.64
N PHE A 108 -6.22 4.82 10.64
CA PHE A 108 -4.79 5.06 10.77
C PHE A 108 -4.25 4.56 12.11
N LEU A 109 -4.90 4.88 13.24
CA LEU A 109 -4.41 4.47 14.56
C LEU A 109 -4.46 2.95 14.78
N TYR A 110 -5.52 2.27 14.32
CA TYR A 110 -5.61 0.83 14.47
C TYR A 110 -4.57 0.11 13.62
N THR A 111 -4.32 0.57 12.39
CA THR A 111 -3.31 -0.05 11.55
C THR A 111 -1.89 0.30 12.00
N LEU A 112 -1.65 1.54 12.42
CA LEU A 112 -0.34 1.96 12.97
C LEU A 112 0.01 1.19 14.26
N ALA A 113 -0.97 0.97 15.14
CA ALA A 113 -0.73 0.19 16.36
C ALA A 113 -0.28 -1.24 16.02
N GLY A 114 -0.91 -1.88 15.04
CA GLY A 114 -0.51 -3.20 14.55
C GLY A 114 0.85 -3.19 13.85
N SER A 115 1.14 -2.17 13.06
CA SER A 115 2.38 -2.09 12.29
C SER A 115 3.61 -1.78 13.15
N VAL A 116 3.46 -1.02 14.24
CA VAL A 116 4.55 -0.83 15.21
C VAL A 116 4.96 -2.15 15.85
N LEU A 117 4.00 -3.04 16.14
CA LEU A 117 4.32 -4.40 16.63
C LEU A 117 5.08 -5.20 15.57
N MET A 118 4.68 -5.09 14.30
CA MET A 118 5.41 -5.71 13.19
C MET A 118 6.83 -5.17 13.06
N LEU A 119 7.03 -3.85 13.22
CA LEU A 119 8.36 -3.23 13.21
C LEU A 119 9.26 -3.79 14.31
N LEU A 120 8.74 -3.95 15.53
CA LEU A 120 9.47 -4.56 16.64
C LEU A 120 9.89 -6.01 16.32
N ALA A 121 9.01 -6.79 15.68
CA ALA A 121 9.34 -8.15 15.25
C ALA A 121 10.43 -8.17 14.16
N ILE A 122 10.38 -7.24 13.21
CA ILE A 122 11.41 -7.10 12.18
C ILE A 122 12.76 -6.76 12.82
N MET A 123 12.79 -5.81 13.76
CA MET A 123 14.01 -5.48 14.49
C MET A 123 14.55 -6.69 15.26
N ALA A 124 13.69 -7.45 15.94
CA ALA A 124 14.09 -8.64 16.68
C ALA A 124 14.60 -9.80 15.80
N MET A 125 14.28 -9.82 14.49
CA MET A 125 14.86 -10.79 13.55
C MET A 125 16.18 -10.30 12.95
N PHE A 126 16.40 -8.99 12.89
CA PHE A 126 17.63 -8.39 12.37
C PHE A 126 18.78 -8.39 13.38
N PHE A 127 18.47 -8.34 14.69
CA PHE A 127 19.43 -8.41 15.80
C PHE A 127 19.48 -9.80 16.42
#